data_AF-A0A552J968-F1
#
_entry.id   AF-A0A552J968-F1
#
_cell.length_a   1.000
_cell.length_b   1.000
_cell.length_c   1.000
_cell.angle_alpha   90.00
_cell.angle_beta   90.00
_cell.angle_gamma   90.00
#
_symmetry.space_group_name_H-M   'P 1'
#
loop_
_entity.id
_entity.type
_entity.pdbx_description
1 polymer ?
#
loop_
_entity_poly.entity_id
_entity_poly.type
_entity_poly.pdbx_seq_one_letter_code
_entity_poly.pdbx_strand_id
1 'polypeptide(L)'
;MSTPFLVKDILPGFYGSSPSYLTAVGNTLFFWANDGVNGYGLWKSDGTTAGTVLVADISFGDSFPGNLTAVGNTLYFQAYDGVNGGELWKSDGTAAGTVLVKDIRPGLSTSYPVSLTAVGNTLFFAA
;
A
#
# COMPACT_ATOMS: atom_id res chain seq x y z
N MET A 1 -18.82 -14.44 19.33
CA MET A 1 -18.44 -14.07 17.95
C MET A 1 -19.06 -12.72 17.66
N SER A 2 -18.27 -11.75 17.17
CA SER A 2 -18.81 -10.46 16.72
C SER A 2 -19.43 -10.63 15.33
N THR A 3 -20.49 -9.87 15.06
CA THR A 3 -21.08 -9.76 13.73
C THR A 3 -20.18 -8.91 12.83
N PRO A 4 -19.88 -9.34 11.59
CA PRO A 4 -19.21 -8.47 10.62
C PRO A 4 -20.00 -7.16 10.42
N PHE A 5 -19.29 -6.05 10.24
CA PHE A 5 -19.88 -4.74 9.99
C PHE A 5 -19.02 -3.94 9.02
N LEU A 6 -19.63 -2.93 8.39
CA LEU A 6 -18.94 -2.00 7.51
C LEU A 6 -18.06 -1.06 8.35
N VAL A 7 -16.75 -1.09 8.14
CA VAL A 7 -15.84 -0.14 8.79
C VAL A 7 -15.90 1.24 8.13
N LYS A 8 -15.94 1.30 6.79
CA LYS A 8 -16.03 2.55 6.05
C LYS A 8 -16.48 2.31 4.61
N ASP A 9 -17.36 3.18 4.12
CA ASP A 9 -17.60 3.35 2.68
C ASP A 9 -16.62 4.39 2.14
N ILE A 10 -15.59 3.93 1.43
CA ILE A 10 -14.50 4.80 0.95
C ILE A 10 -14.91 5.56 -0.31
N LEU A 11 -15.72 4.94 -1.17
CA LEU A 11 -16.22 5.53 -2.40
C LEU A 11 -17.75 5.33 -2.44
N PRO A 12 -18.53 6.24 -1.83
CA PRO A 12 -19.96 6.13 -1.81
C PRO A 12 -20.59 6.31 -3.20
N GLY A 13 -21.66 5.56 -3.46
CA GLY A 13 -22.43 5.64 -4.71
C GLY A 13 -22.48 4.31 -5.45
N PHE A 14 -22.58 4.37 -6.78
CA PHE A 14 -22.68 3.17 -7.63
C PHE A 14 -21.33 2.51 -7.91
N TYR A 15 -20.23 3.23 -7.70
CA TYR A 15 -18.87 2.71 -7.88
C TYR A 15 -18.34 2.16 -6.55
N GLY A 16 -17.54 1.10 -6.60
CA GLY A 16 -16.91 0.52 -5.41
C GLY A 16 -15.44 0.92 -5.28
N SER A 17 -14.94 1.04 -4.05
CA SER A 17 -13.55 1.39 -3.76
C SER A 17 -12.52 0.30 -4.10
N SER A 18 -12.99 -0.89 -4.49
CA SER A 18 -12.17 -2.02 -4.96
C SER A 18 -10.96 -2.34 -4.05
N PRO A 19 -11.17 -2.56 -2.73
CA PRO A 19 -10.08 -2.84 -1.82
C PRO A 19 -9.34 -4.12 -2.22
N SER A 20 -8.01 -4.09 -2.25
CA SER A 20 -7.17 -5.21 -2.69
C SER A 20 -5.86 -5.33 -1.89
N TYR A 21 -5.23 -6.50 -1.94
CA TYR A 21 -3.95 -6.81 -1.27
C TYR A 21 -3.94 -6.59 0.24
N LEU A 22 -5.07 -6.91 0.90
CA LEU A 22 -5.24 -6.80 2.36
C LEU A 22 -4.10 -7.50 3.10
N THR A 23 -3.30 -6.72 3.82
CA THR A 23 -2.10 -7.19 4.51
C THR A 23 -2.06 -6.63 5.92
N ALA A 24 -2.03 -7.53 6.91
CA ALA A 24 -1.90 -7.15 8.30
C ALA A 24 -0.42 -6.84 8.64
N VAL A 25 -0.19 -5.74 9.34
CA VAL A 25 1.08 -5.37 9.99
C VAL A 25 0.76 -5.07 11.45
N GLY A 26 1.05 -6.03 12.33
CA GLY A 26 0.58 -5.98 13.72
C GLY A 26 -0.96 -5.89 13.78
N ASN A 27 -1.47 -4.85 14.43
CA ASN A 27 -2.92 -4.58 14.56
C ASN A 27 -3.48 -3.64 13.49
N THR A 28 -2.69 -3.31 12.46
CA THR A 28 -3.12 -2.42 11.37
C THR A 28 -3.27 -3.23 10.09
N LEU A 29 -4.41 -3.09 9.44
CA LEU A 29 -4.65 -3.62 8.09
C LEU A 29 -4.23 -2.56 7.07
N PHE A 30 -3.42 -2.93 6.10
CA PHE A 30 -3.09 -2.13 4.92
C PHE A 30 -3.71 -2.72 3.67
N PHE A 31 -4.11 -1.87 2.73
CA PHE A 31 -4.73 -2.29 1.48
C PHE A 31 -4.69 -1.15 0.45
N TRP A 32 -4.80 -1.50 -0.83
CA TRP A 32 -5.06 -0.51 -1.88
C TRP A 32 -6.55 -0.28 -1.99
N ALA A 33 -6.98 0.98 -2.14
CA ALA A 33 -8.37 1.31 -2.46
C ALA A 33 -8.45 2.62 -3.24
N ASN A 34 -9.52 2.73 -4.02
CA ASN A 34 -9.86 3.91 -4.81
C ASN A 34 -10.91 4.76 -4.08
N ASP A 35 -10.66 6.06 -3.96
CA ASP A 35 -11.56 7.01 -3.28
C ASP A 35 -12.39 7.88 -4.23
N GLY A 36 -12.25 7.67 -5.54
CA GLY A 36 -12.92 8.42 -6.59
C GLY A 36 -12.42 9.85 -6.79
N VAL A 37 -11.42 10.30 -6.01
CA VAL A 37 -10.84 11.65 -6.07
C VAL A 37 -9.40 11.60 -6.56
N ASN A 38 -8.57 10.78 -5.92
CA ASN A 38 -7.14 10.68 -6.19
C ASN A 38 -6.78 9.38 -6.96
N GLY A 39 -7.77 8.51 -7.18
CA GLY A 39 -7.53 7.18 -7.74
C GLY A 39 -7.15 6.19 -6.64
N TYR A 40 -6.29 5.23 -6.96
CA TYR A 40 -5.82 4.25 -5.97
C TYR A 40 -4.72 4.85 -5.10
N GLY A 41 -4.86 4.69 -3.78
CA GLY A 41 -3.84 5.04 -2.79
C GLY A 41 -3.65 3.92 -1.76
N LEU A 42 -2.62 4.06 -0.93
CA LEU A 42 -2.37 3.14 0.18
C LEU A 42 -3.26 3.55 1.35
N TRP A 43 -4.13 2.65 1.79
CA TRP A 43 -5.02 2.84 2.94
C TRP A 43 -4.59 1.98 4.13
N LYS A 44 -4.99 2.42 5.32
CA LYS A 44 -4.91 1.62 6.54
C LYS A 44 -6.24 1.58 7.27
N SER A 45 -6.42 0.58 8.13
CA SER A 45 -7.53 0.45 9.07
C SER A 45 -7.09 -0.20 10.38
N ASP A 46 -7.67 0.24 11.50
CA ASP A 46 -7.60 -0.43 12.81
C ASP A 46 -8.90 -1.20 13.13
N GLY A 47 -9.79 -1.36 12.14
CA GLY A 47 -11.12 -1.95 12.31
C GLY A 47 -12.22 -0.95 12.69
N THR A 48 -11.92 0.35 12.78
CA THR A 48 -12.90 1.40 13.02
C THR A 48 -13.07 2.33 11.81
N THR A 49 -14.19 3.04 11.74
CA THR A 49 -14.39 4.08 10.70
C THR A 49 -13.36 5.19 10.80
N ALA A 50 -13.03 5.62 12.03
CA ALA A 50 -12.10 6.71 12.27
C ALA A 50 -10.64 6.33 11.93
N GLY A 51 -10.24 5.09 12.21
CA GLY A 51 -8.92 4.58 11.87
C GLY A 51 -8.78 4.09 10.44
N THR A 52 -9.86 4.10 9.64
CA THR A 52 -9.81 3.77 8.21
C THR A 52 -9.51 5.01 7.38
N VAL A 53 -8.23 5.22 7.04
CA VAL A 53 -7.72 6.46 6.45
C VAL A 53 -6.71 6.21 5.33
N LEU A 54 -6.61 7.15 4.40
CA LEU A 54 -5.56 7.20 3.40
C LEU A 54 -4.22 7.46 4.10
N VAL A 55 -3.22 6.65 3.81
CA VAL A 55 -1.85 6.79 4.31
C VAL A 55 -1.01 7.60 3.34
N ALA A 56 -1.11 7.27 2.05
CA ALA A 56 -0.39 7.96 0.99
C ALA A 56 -1.20 7.91 -0.31
N ASP A 57 -1.28 9.06 -0.97
CA ASP A 57 -1.77 9.19 -2.34
C ASP A 57 -0.63 8.84 -3.30
N ILE A 58 -0.46 7.55 -3.53
CA ILE A 58 0.58 6.99 -4.39
C ILE A 58 -0.01 5.83 -5.18
N SER A 59 0.32 5.75 -6.46
CA SER A 59 -0.18 4.69 -7.33
C SER A 59 0.72 3.47 -7.29
N PHE A 60 0.16 2.27 -7.53
CA PHE A 60 0.96 1.05 -7.67
C PHE A 60 1.66 0.94 -9.05
N GLY A 61 1.57 1.97 -9.91
CA GLY A 61 2.18 2.00 -11.24
C GLY A 61 1.55 1.03 -12.26
N ASP A 62 2.24 0.84 -13.40
CA ASP A 62 1.79 0.04 -14.54
C ASP A 62 1.95 -1.49 -14.36
N SER A 63 2.60 -1.95 -13.29
CA SER A 63 2.86 -3.38 -13.06
C SER A 63 1.88 -4.00 -12.07
N PHE A 64 1.16 -5.03 -12.53
CA PHE A 64 0.40 -5.93 -11.67
C PHE A 64 1.34 -6.93 -10.94
N PRO A 65 1.11 -7.27 -9.66
CA PRO A 65 0.30 -6.58 -8.68
C PRO A 65 1.12 -5.85 -7.61
N GLY A 66 0.59 -4.73 -7.10
CA GLY A 66 1.05 -3.98 -5.93
C GLY A 66 0.99 -4.82 -4.65
N ASN A 67 1.81 -5.87 -4.57
CA ASN A 67 1.90 -6.73 -3.41
C ASN A 67 2.35 -5.92 -2.22
N LEU A 68 1.53 -5.97 -1.19
CA LEU A 68 1.83 -5.47 0.13
C LEU A 68 2.51 -6.59 0.91
N THR A 69 3.71 -6.35 1.43
CA THR A 69 4.48 -7.36 2.17
C THR A 69 4.87 -6.80 3.53
N ALA A 70 4.45 -7.49 4.60
CA ALA A 70 4.82 -7.13 5.97
C ALA A 70 6.20 -7.72 6.33
N VAL A 71 7.08 -6.90 6.90
CA VAL A 71 8.31 -7.35 7.58
C VAL A 71 8.40 -6.61 8.92
N GLY A 72 8.24 -7.35 10.02
CA GLY A 72 8.11 -6.74 11.35
C GLY A 72 6.93 -5.75 11.40
N ASN A 73 7.22 -4.50 11.76
CA ASN A 73 6.24 -3.40 11.82
C ASN A 73 6.27 -2.50 10.58
N THR A 74 6.88 -2.95 9.47
CA THR A 74 7.02 -2.16 8.26
C THR A 74 6.35 -2.86 7.09
N LEU A 75 5.55 -2.11 6.35
CA LEU A 75 4.99 -2.53 5.08
C LEU A 75 5.95 -2.20 3.95
N TYR A 76 6.18 -3.13 3.03
CA TYR A 76 6.96 -2.93 1.82
C TYR A 76 6.10 -3.20 0.60
N PHE A 77 6.26 -2.39 -0.44
CA PHE A 77 5.44 -2.45 -1.65
C PHE A 77 6.12 -1.73 -2.81
N GLN A 78 5.67 -2.01 -4.03
CA GLN A 78 6.02 -1.21 -5.20
C GLN A 78 5.07 -0.02 -5.32
N ALA A 79 5.60 1.15 -5.64
CA ALA A 79 4.77 2.31 -5.96
C ALA A 79 5.46 3.32 -6.90
N TYR A 80 4.65 4.19 -7.48
CA TYR A 80 5.02 5.25 -8.42
C TYR A 80 4.43 6.58 -7.95
N ASP A 81 5.28 7.60 -7.81
CA ASP A 81 4.93 8.94 -7.29
C ASP A 81 4.87 10.03 -8.36
N GLY A 82 5.07 9.68 -9.64
CA GLY A 82 5.12 10.66 -10.73
C GLY A 82 6.50 11.25 -11.00
N VAL A 83 7.50 10.96 -10.15
CA VAL A 83 8.85 11.55 -10.20
C VAL A 83 9.90 10.47 -10.36
N ASN A 84 9.81 9.41 -9.56
CA ASN A 84 10.58 8.20 -9.67
C ASN A 84 9.70 7.15 -10.34
N GLY A 85 10.27 6.30 -11.21
CA GLY A 85 9.54 5.16 -11.78
C GLY A 85 8.97 4.22 -10.71
N GLY A 86 8.40 3.08 -11.11
CA GLY A 86 7.91 2.11 -10.14
C GLY A 86 9.07 1.52 -9.32
N GLU A 87 9.18 1.94 -8.07
CA GLU A 87 10.32 1.64 -7.19
C GLU A 87 9.86 0.94 -5.89
N LEU A 88 10.81 0.55 -5.03
CA LEU A 88 10.52 -0.08 -3.74
C LEU A 88 10.24 1.00 -2.68
N TRP A 89 9.07 0.93 -2.07
CA TRP A 89 8.61 1.82 -1.00
C TRP A 89 8.40 1.06 0.29
N LYS A 90 8.41 1.81 1.40
CA LYS A 90 8.03 1.31 2.71
C LYS A 90 7.06 2.25 3.41
N SER A 91 6.28 1.72 4.34
CA SER A 91 5.41 2.51 5.22
C SER A 91 5.43 1.97 6.65
N ASP A 92 5.39 2.87 7.62
CA ASP A 92 5.11 2.58 9.05
C ASP A 92 3.63 2.85 9.41
N GLY A 93 2.79 3.16 8.42
CA GLY A 93 1.40 3.55 8.62
C GLY A 93 1.15 5.04 8.77
N THR A 94 2.18 5.87 8.65
CA THR A 94 2.03 7.33 8.59
C THR A 94 2.42 7.85 7.21
N ALA A 95 1.89 9.03 6.84
CA ALA A 95 2.31 9.70 5.60
C ALA A 95 3.82 10.00 5.61
N ALA A 96 4.34 10.49 6.74
CA ALA A 96 5.77 10.82 6.89
C ALA A 96 6.70 9.59 6.84
N GLY A 97 6.23 8.44 7.32
CA GLY A 97 6.97 7.18 7.25
C GLY A 97 6.72 6.39 5.97
N THR A 98 5.89 6.91 5.05
CA THR A 98 5.70 6.34 3.72
C THR A 98 6.70 6.93 2.75
N VAL A 99 7.79 6.20 2.52
CA VAL A 99 8.98 6.73 1.85
C VAL A 99 9.59 5.72 0.89
N LEU A 100 10.23 6.24 -0.16
CA LEU A 100 11.06 5.47 -1.07
C LEU A 100 12.20 4.80 -0.28
N VAL A 101 12.39 3.50 -0.44
CA VAL A 101 13.51 2.78 0.19
C VAL A 101 14.80 3.16 -0.50
N LYS A 102 14.79 3.13 -1.83
CA LYS A 102 15.89 3.51 -2.70
C LYS A 102 15.34 3.73 -4.11
N ASP A 103 15.84 4.76 -4.77
CA ASP A 103 15.73 4.90 -6.22
C ASP A 103 16.71 3.91 -6.88
N ILE A 104 16.22 2.72 -7.25
CA ILE A 104 17.07 1.65 -7.81
C ILE A 104 17.41 1.99 -9.26
N ARG A 105 16.45 2.54 -10.01
CA ARG A 105 16.65 3.05 -11.37
C ARG A 105 16.33 4.54 -11.46
N PRO A 106 17.36 5.42 -11.45
CA PRO A 106 17.17 6.86 -11.42
C PRO A 106 16.23 7.42 -12.50
N GLY A 107 15.40 8.37 -12.08
CA GLY A 107 14.45 9.08 -12.93
C GLY A 107 13.14 8.33 -13.15
N LEU A 108 12.52 8.51 -14.31
CA LEU A 108 11.20 7.95 -14.63
C LEU A 108 11.23 6.45 -14.99
N SER A 109 12.40 5.81 -14.96
CA SER A 109 12.52 4.39 -15.30
C SER A 109 12.12 3.52 -14.12
N THR A 110 11.34 2.48 -14.37
CA THR A 110 10.87 1.54 -13.35
C THR A 110 11.90 0.44 -13.11
N SER A 111 12.26 0.19 -11.84
CA SER A 111 13.07 -0.98 -11.45
C SER A 111 12.28 -2.29 -11.38
N TYR A 112 10.94 -2.23 -11.46
CA TYR A 112 10.04 -3.37 -11.39
C TYR A 112 10.29 -4.30 -10.18
N PRO A 113 10.29 -3.78 -8.92
CA PRO A 113 10.39 -4.63 -7.75
C PRO A 113 9.23 -5.63 -7.70
N VAL A 114 9.55 -6.91 -7.83
CA VAL A 114 8.58 -8.02 -7.84
C VAL A 114 8.99 -9.11 -6.86
N SER A 115 8.06 -10.03 -6.59
CA SER A 115 8.30 -11.19 -5.70
C SER A 115 8.79 -10.81 -4.30
N LEU A 116 8.29 -9.69 -3.77
CA LEU A 116 8.57 -9.26 -2.40
C LEU A 116 8.22 -10.40 -1.43
N THR A 117 9.23 -10.88 -0.72
CA THR A 117 9.14 -12.07 0.12
C THR A 117 9.82 -11.79 1.45
N ALA A 118 9.04 -11.88 2.52
CA ALA A 118 9.55 -11.77 3.89
C ALA A 118 10.18 -13.11 4.33
N VAL A 119 11.40 -13.05 4.86
CA VAL A 119 12.07 -14.17 5.55
C VAL A 119 12.60 -13.65 6.88
N GLY A 120 11.95 -14.03 7.98
CA GLY A 120 12.23 -13.46 9.29
C GLY A 120 12.04 -11.94 9.28
N ASN A 121 13.09 -11.18 9.61
CA ASN A 121 13.07 -9.72 9.61
C ASN A 121 13.75 -9.12 8.37
N THR A 122 13.80 -9.87 7.27
CA THR A 122 14.47 -9.46 6.03
C THR A 122 13.51 -9.57 4.85
N LEU A 123 13.49 -8.53 4.00
CA LEU A 123 12.78 -8.55 2.72
C LEU A 123 13.73 -8.99 1.61
N PHE A 124 13.29 -9.95 0.79
CA PHE A 124 13.91 -10.32 -0.49
C PHE A 124 13.00 -9.92 -1.63
N PHE A 125 13.56 -9.46 -2.74
CA PHE A 125 12.82 -9.06 -3.95
C PHE A 125 13.73 -9.15 -5.18
N ALA A 126 13.13 -9.10 -6.38
CA ALA A 126 13.84 -8.98 -7.66
C ALA A 126 13.52 -7.62 -8.31
N ALA A 127 14.52 -6.98 -8.94
CA ALA A 127 14.44 -5.68 -9.63
C ALA A 127 15.56 -5.56 -10.70
#